data_AF-A0A429CLG5-F1
#
_entry.id   AF-A0A429CLG5-F1
#
_cell.length_a   1.000
_cell.length_b   1.000
_cell.length_c   1.000
_cell.angle_alpha   90.00
_cell.angle_beta   90.00
_cell.angle_gamma   90.00
#
_symmetry.space_group_name_H-M   'P 1'
#
loop_
_entity.id
_entity.type
_entity.pdbx_description
1 polymer ?
#
loop_
_entity_poly.entity_id
_entity_poly.type
_entity_poly.pdbx_seq_one_letter_code
_entity_poly.pdbx_strand_id
1 'polypeptide(L)'
;MAASQSFEVVVVGGGLGGLCAALSLRQRGLRVTVVEAAPALGEIGAGIQTAPNASRILIGLGLRARLERVRTEPQDQVRRRWADGSIIAQLQLGSRVTDQYGAPYWHYHRADLHGVLLDACLDPDGTGPVVRVATGARVVDLDRTAPDRPAVITADGRRFTGDVVIGADGIRSSVRDLAGFDDTLAFSGEMAYRALISGDLIAQDPATRFLVDRYHSTIWYGPNKHLVHYMIRGGEYLNVVAIVPCTESVAKDWSGPATAAELAAEYHDWDDRVPTMLAKAKDEDVSVWAMYRRRRDPVWVDGRVALLGDACHAMLPYQAQGASQAMEDAAVLAEELGRVTRDGIDGALVRYVDRRAKHAGMVQDASLQNMDFYHLPDGPEQRERDEKLRRFDGESDVSYDWLWNGSPLTDPDTESIHYQFAR
;
A
#
# COMPACT_ATOMS: atom_id res chain seq x y z
N MET A 1 0.08 27.31 21.87
CA MET A 1 -0.58 26.34 22.78
C MET A 1 -1.76 25.78 22.03
N ALA A 2 -1.72 24.53 21.60
CA ALA A 2 -2.84 23.90 20.89
C ALA A 2 -4.04 23.85 21.84
N ALA A 3 -5.20 24.30 21.37
CA ALA A 3 -6.45 24.09 22.11
C ALA A 3 -6.55 22.61 22.47
N SER A 4 -7.03 22.31 23.68
CA SER A 4 -7.39 20.96 24.12
C SER A 4 -8.45 20.40 23.15
N GLN A 5 -8.03 19.81 22.03
CA GLN A 5 -8.91 19.16 21.06
C GLN A 5 -9.31 17.80 21.64
N SER A 6 -10.37 17.80 22.44
CA SER A 6 -10.78 16.61 23.19
C SER A 6 -11.93 15.88 22.50
N PHE A 7 -11.69 15.33 21.30
CA PHE A 7 -12.61 14.36 20.71
C PHE A 7 -11.92 13.02 20.45
N GLU A 8 -12.72 11.96 20.42
CA GLU A 8 -12.32 10.56 20.37
C GLU A 8 -12.49 10.02 18.95
N VAL A 9 -11.48 9.31 18.47
CA VAL A 9 -11.51 8.68 17.14
C VAL A 9 -11.39 7.17 17.32
N VAL A 10 -12.31 6.43 16.71
CA VAL A 10 -12.25 4.96 16.64
C VAL A 10 -11.77 4.59 15.25
N VAL A 11 -10.65 3.89 15.15
CA VAL A 11 -10.10 3.37 13.90
C VAL A 11 -10.37 1.86 13.86
N VAL A 12 -11.13 1.40 12.86
CA VAL A 12 -11.42 -0.03 12.67
C VAL A 12 -10.41 -0.58 11.67
N GLY A 13 -9.59 -1.54 12.08
CA GLY A 13 -8.49 -2.10 11.30
C GLY A 13 -7.12 -1.65 11.82
N GLY A 14 -6.29 -2.61 12.18
CA GLY A 14 -4.94 -2.46 12.71
C GLY A 14 -3.82 -2.77 11.71
N GLY A 15 -4.12 -2.71 10.40
CA GLY A 15 -3.10 -2.80 9.34
C GLY A 15 -2.28 -1.51 9.21
N LEU A 16 -1.38 -1.45 8.22
CA LEU A 16 -0.50 -0.31 7.99
C LEU A 16 -1.23 1.04 7.91
N GLY A 17 -2.35 1.10 7.16
CA GLY A 17 -3.15 2.33 7.01
C GLY A 17 -3.77 2.79 8.34
N GLY A 18 -4.41 1.86 9.06
CA GLY A 18 -5.05 2.16 10.35
C GLY A 18 -4.06 2.57 11.44
N LEU A 19 -2.90 1.90 11.54
CA LEU A 19 -1.85 2.30 12.48
C LEU A 19 -1.19 3.62 12.10
N CYS A 20 -0.96 3.88 10.81
CA CYS A 20 -0.47 5.19 10.35
C CYS A 20 -1.46 6.31 10.68
N ALA A 21 -2.77 6.08 10.48
CA ALA A 21 -3.82 7.01 10.86
C ALA A 21 -3.83 7.25 12.37
N ALA A 22 -3.78 6.18 13.17
CA ALA A 22 -3.77 6.28 14.62
C ALA A 22 -2.58 7.07 15.15
N LEU A 23 -1.37 6.81 14.63
CA LEU A 23 -0.17 7.56 15.00
C LEU A 23 -0.28 9.03 14.58
N SER A 24 -0.74 9.30 13.35
CA SER A 24 -0.90 10.65 12.82
C SER A 24 -1.89 11.47 13.65
N LEU A 25 -3.05 10.90 13.98
CA LEU A 25 -4.09 11.52 14.80
C LEU A 25 -3.62 11.77 16.24
N ARG A 26 -2.95 10.78 16.83
CA ARG A 26 -2.32 10.90 18.15
C ARG A 26 -1.39 12.11 18.21
N GLN A 27 -0.53 12.32 17.21
CA GLN A 27 0.42 13.43 17.19
C GLN A 27 -0.27 14.81 17.09
N ARG A 28 -1.54 14.84 16.67
CA ARG A 28 -2.40 16.03 16.73
C ARG A 28 -3.10 16.23 18.08
N GLY A 29 -2.83 15.37 19.06
CA GLY A 29 -3.41 15.42 20.40
C GLY A 29 -4.73 14.69 20.54
N LEU A 30 -5.21 13.99 19.51
CA LEU A 30 -6.49 13.29 19.54
C LEU A 30 -6.39 11.95 20.27
N ARG A 31 -7.48 11.54 20.93
CA ARG A 31 -7.57 10.25 21.62
C ARG A 31 -8.03 9.19 20.63
N VAL A 32 -7.20 8.19 20.38
CA VAL A 32 -7.47 7.16 19.37
C VAL A 32 -7.63 5.79 20.01
N THR A 33 -8.64 5.04 19.56
CA THR A 33 -8.78 3.61 19.82
C THR A 33 -8.78 2.85 18.51
N VAL A 34 -7.83 1.93 18.33
CA VAL A 34 -7.77 0.98 17.22
C VAL A 34 -8.53 -0.28 17.60
N VAL A 35 -9.43 -0.73 16.74
CA VAL A 35 -10.25 -1.95 16.91
C VAL A 35 -9.85 -2.91 15.80
N GLU A 36 -9.21 -4.02 16.16
CA GLU A 36 -8.67 -5.02 15.23
C GLU A 36 -9.33 -6.39 15.44
N ALA A 37 -9.71 -7.04 14.33
CA ALA A 37 -10.37 -8.34 14.33
C ALA A 37 -9.43 -9.49 14.73
N ALA A 38 -8.17 -9.45 14.32
CA ALA A 38 -7.17 -10.45 14.63
C ALA A 38 -6.89 -10.50 16.15
N PRO A 39 -6.64 -11.69 16.73
CA PRO A 39 -6.39 -11.83 18.18
C PRO A 39 -5.08 -11.15 18.62
N ALA A 40 -4.12 -11.03 17.70
CA ALA A 40 -2.88 -10.29 17.88
C ALA A 40 -2.62 -9.43 16.64
N LEU A 41 -1.99 -8.28 16.85
CA LEU A 41 -1.52 -7.43 15.77
C LEU A 41 -0.28 -8.04 15.11
N GLY A 42 -0.28 -8.06 13.77
CA GLY A 42 0.83 -8.56 12.97
C GLY A 42 0.45 -8.59 11.50
N GLU A 43 1.47 -8.81 10.66
CA GLU A 43 1.32 -8.94 9.21
C GLU A 43 2.03 -10.21 8.75
N ILE A 44 1.47 -10.87 7.73
CA ILE A 44 2.05 -12.10 7.16
C ILE A 44 3.10 -11.73 6.10
N GLY A 45 4.20 -12.51 6.09
CA GLY A 45 5.50 -12.20 5.51
C GLY A 45 5.53 -11.95 4.01
N ALA A 46 5.45 -10.68 3.61
CA ALA A 46 5.74 -10.23 2.27
C ALA A 46 6.51 -8.91 2.31
N GLY A 47 7.21 -8.61 1.23
CA GLY A 47 7.83 -7.31 1.02
C GLY A 47 6.79 -6.22 0.77
N ILE A 48 7.16 -4.99 1.11
CA ILE A 48 6.43 -3.78 0.73
C ILE A 48 7.41 -2.68 0.33
N GLN A 49 6.98 -1.82 -0.59
CA GLN A 49 7.76 -0.70 -1.09
C GLN A 49 7.12 0.60 -0.61
N THR A 50 7.92 1.55 -0.16
CA THR A 50 7.48 2.92 0.11
C THR A 50 8.23 3.88 -0.80
N ALA A 51 7.50 4.49 -1.71
CA ALA A 51 7.97 5.59 -2.53
C ALA A 51 8.07 6.90 -1.70
N PRO A 52 8.71 7.96 -2.23
CA PRO A 52 8.96 9.22 -1.50
C PRO A 52 7.72 9.85 -0.87
N ASN A 53 6.56 9.77 -1.52
CA ASN A 53 5.29 10.26 -1.00
C ASN A 53 4.94 9.63 0.36
N ALA A 54 5.13 8.33 0.51
CA ALA A 54 4.87 7.61 1.76
C ALA A 54 6.02 7.72 2.77
N SER A 55 7.27 7.57 2.33
CA SER A 55 8.42 7.61 3.24
C SER A 55 8.58 8.99 3.90
N ARG A 56 8.23 10.08 3.18
CA ARG A 56 8.18 11.44 3.74
C ARG A 56 7.22 11.54 4.91
N ILE A 57 6.04 10.92 4.81
CA ILE A 57 5.04 10.90 5.88
C ILE A 57 5.58 10.13 7.07
N LEU A 58 6.08 8.91 6.86
CA LEU A 58 6.61 8.09 7.95
C LEU A 58 7.80 8.77 8.67
N ILE A 59 8.69 9.42 7.92
CA ILE A 59 9.79 10.23 8.47
C ILE A 59 9.26 11.44 9.23
N GLY A 60 8.23 12.12 8.71
CA GLY A 60 7.55 13.24 9.35
C GLY A 60 6.87 12.87 10.67
N LEU A 61 6.45 11.60 10.83
CA LEU A 61 5.97 11.05 12.10
C LEU A 61 7.11 10.76 13.11
N GLY A 62 8.35 11.12 12.80
CA GLY A 62 9.51 10.92 13.67
C GLY A 62 10.11 9.51 13.60
N LEU A 63 9.68 8.68 12.64
CA LEU A 63 10.07 7.27 12.59
C LEU A 63 11.38 6.99 11.88
N ARG A 64 12.06 8.02 11.34
CA ARG A 64 13.28 7.88 10.52
C ARG A 64 14.23 6.83 11.10
N ALA A 65 14.79 7.07 12.30
CA ALA A 65 15.79 6.17 12.88
C ALA A 65 15.30 4.71 13.08
N ARG A 66 14.00 4.49 13.32
CA ARG A 66 13.43 3.13 13.41
C ARG A 66 13.34 2.49 12.02
N LEU A 67 12.91 3.24 11.00
CA LEU A 67 12.83 2.78 9.61
C LEU A 67 14.22 2.48 9.03
N GLU A 68 15.24 3.29 9.33
CA GLU A 68 16.61 3.07 8.82
C GLU A 68 17.21 1.74 9.29
N ARG A 69 16.75 1.20 10.44
CA ARG A 69 17.20 -0.10 10.95
C ARG A 69 16.59 -1.29 10.23
N VAL A 70 15.41 -1.12 9.63
CA VAL A 70 14.65 -2.21 9.00
C VAL A 70 14.53 -2.06 7.48
N ARG A 71 15.03 -0.95 6.92
CA ARG A 71 14.98 -0.68 5.48
C ARG A 71 15.90 -1.62 4.70
N THR A 72 15.52 -1.85 3.46
CA THR A 72 16.42 -2.25 2.37
C THR A 72 16.37 -1.17 1.31
N GLU A 73 17.53 -0.68 0.90
CA GLU A 73 17.62 0.47 -0.03
C GLU A 73 17.98 -0.01 -1.45
N PRO A 74 17.01 -0.03 -2.38
CA PRO A 74 17.31 -0.31 -3.77
C PRO A 74 18.06 0.87 -4.42
N GLN A 75 19.02 0.53 -5.27
CA GLN A 75 19.80 1.50 -6.01
C GLN A 75 19.17 1.85 -7.36
N ASP A 76 18.40 0.92 -7.93
CA ASP A 76 17.76 1.10 -9.23
C ASP A 76 16.40 0.39 -9.28
N GLN A 77 15.55 0.88 -10.16
CA GLN A 77 14.35 0.18 -10.61
C GLN A 77 14.53 -0.24 -12.06
N VAL A 78 14.56 -1.55 -12.31
CA VAL A 78 14.97 -2.14 -13.60
C VAL A 78 13.76 -2.79 -14.27
N ARG A 79 13.52 -2.44 -15.53
CA ARG A 79 12.49 -3.06 -16.38
C ARG A 79 13.18 -4.02 -17.33
N ARG A 80 12.74 -5.27 -17.34
CA ARG A 80 13.30 -6.33 -18.16
C ARG A 80 12.27 -6.91 -19.10
N ARG A 81 12.76 -7.29 -20.27
CA ARG A 81 12.02 -8.07 -21.24
C ARG A 81 11.98 -9.53 -20.83
N TRP A 82 10.82 -10.20 -20.83
CA TRP A 82 10.72 -11.59 -20.37
C TRP A 82 11.58 -12.59 -21.17
N ALA A 83 11.68 -12.40 -22.49
CA ALA A 83 12.23 -13.43 -23.40
C ALA A 83 13.76 -13.57 -23.35
N ASP A 84 14.48 -12.46 -23.17
CA ASP A 84 15.96 -12.43 -23.18
C ASP A 84 16.56 -11.65 -21.98
N GLY A 85 15.69 -11.21 -21.07
CA GLY A 85 16.01 -10.37 -19.92
C GLY A 85 16.83 -9.13 -20.23
N SER A 86 16.78 -8.64 -21.48
CA SER A 86 17.35 -7.36 -21.85
C SER A 86 16.71 -6.24 -21.03
N ILE A 87 17.51 -5.24 -20.68
CA ILE A 87 17.02 -4.09 -19.91
C ILE A 87 16.28 -3.17 -20.89
N ILE A 88 14.98 -2.99 -20.66
CA ILE A 88 14.15 -2.05 -21.41
C ILE A 88 14.43 -0.64 -20.89
N ALA A 89 14.43 -0.47 -19.57
CA ALA A 89 14.63 0.82 -18.91
C ALA A 89 15.18 0.63 -17.49
N GLN A 90 15.95 1.62 -17.01
CA GLN A 90 16.49 1.64 -15.66
C GLN A 90 16.34 3.05 -15.08
N LEU A 91 15.64 3.16 -13.95
CA LEU A 91 15.57 4.38 -13.15
C LEU A 91 16.54 4.26 -11.99
N GLN A 92 17.41 5.24 -11.82
CA GLN A 92 18.23 5.31 -10.62
C GLN A 92 17.35 5.72 -9.42
N LEU A 93 17.38 4.91 -8.36
CA LEU A 93 16.73 5.18 -7.08
C LEU A 93 17.76 5.79 -6.10
N GLY A 94 18.04 5.12 -4.98
CA GLY A 94 19.07 5.53 -4.01
C GLY A 94 19.04 7.02 -3.65
N SER A 95 20.22 7.65 -3.67
CA SER A 95 20.36 9.08 -3.35
C SER A 95 19.62 9.98 -4.33
N ARG A 96 19.58 9.64 -5.63
CA ARG A 96 18.93 10.48 -6.66
C ARG A 96 17.48 10.78 -6.31
N VAL A 97 16.72 9.77 -5.90
CA VAL A 97 15.31 9.94 -5.52
C VAL A 97 15.18 10.78 -4.26
N THR A 98 16.09 10.61 -3.31
CA THR A 98 16.10 11.43 -2.08
C THR A 98 16.40 12.90 -2.41
N ASP A 99 17.36 13.16 -3.30
CA ASP A 99 17.74 14.52 -3.69
C ASP A 99 16.63 15.21 -4.50
N GLN A 100 15.94 14.48 -5.38
CA GLN A 100 14.87 15.02 -6.22
C GLN A 100 13.56 15.24 -5.46
N TYR A 101 13.16 14.30 -4.61
CA TYR A 101 11.82 14.28 -3.97
C TYR A 101 11.85 14.56 -2.47
N GLY A 102 13.03 14.81 -1.89
CA GLY A 102 13.24 15.10 -0.47
C GLY A 102 13.00 13.90 0.47
N ALA A 103 12.75 12.70 -0.07
CA ALA A 103 12.46 11.51 0.70
C ALA A 103 12.88 10.24 -0.07
N PRO A 104 13.26 9.17 0.63
CA PRO A 104 13.85 7.98 0.01
C PRO A 104 12.82 7.02 -0.57
N TYR A 105 13.27 6.13 -1.47
CA TYR A 105 12.54 4.93 -1.87
C TYR A 105 13.10 3.73 -1.12
N TRP A 106 12.33 3.12 -0.23
CA TRP A 106 12.78 1.99 0.60
C TRP A 106 11.86 0.78 0.48
N HIS A 107 12.45 -0.40 0.63
CA HIS A 107 11.73 -1.66 0.80
C HIS A 107 11.77 -2.10 2.26
N TYR A 108 10.73 -2.81 2.70
CA TYR A 108 10.67 -3.42 4.02
C TYR A 108 10.06 -4.80 3.95
N HIS A 109 10.34 -5.61 4.97
CA HIS A 109 9.41 -6.67 5.34
C HIS A 109 8.18 -6.02 5.98
N ARG A 110 6.98 -6.38 5.51
CA ARG A 110 5.72 -5.74 5.93
C ARG A 110 5.52 -5.78 7.45
N ALA A 111 5.84 -6.90 8.09
CA ALA A 111 5.74 -7.05 9.54
C ALA A 111 6.67 -6.12 10.31
N ASP A 112 7.86 -5.79 9.77
CA ASP A 112 8.81 -4.92 10.45
C ASP A 112 8.33 -3.46 10.40
N LEU A 113 7.81 -3.02 9.25
CA LEU A 113 7.20 -1.70 9.11
C LEU A 113 5.95 -1.56 10.00
N HIS A 114 5.12 -2.62 10.05
CA HIS A 114 3.96 -2.69 10.93
C HIS A 114 4.37 -2.56 12.41
N GLY A 115 5.38 -3.31 12.85
CA GLY A 115 5.93 -3.24 14.20
C GLY A 115 6.44 -1.84 14.56
N VAL A 116 7.17 -1.18 13.65
CA VAL A 116 7.64 0.20 13.86
C VAL A 116 6.47 1.18 14.11
N LEU A 117 5.38 1.07 13.34
CA LEU A 117 4.19 1.88 13.52
C LEU A 117 3.46 1.56 14.83
N LEU A 118 3.30 0.26 15.14
CA LEU A 118 2.65 -0.19 16.35
C LEU A 118 3.38 0.29 17.61
N ASP A 119 4.70 0.09 17.65
CA ASP A 119 5.54 0.53 18.77
C ASP A 119 5.41 2.04 18.98
N ALA A 120 5.37 2.82 17.90
CA ALA A 120 5.18 4.27 17.98
C ALA A 120 3.76 4.68 18.43
N CYS A 121 2.73 3.93 18.04
CA CYS A 121 1.36 4.13 18.55
C CYS A 121 1.27 3.90 20.07
N LEU A 122 2.01 2.92 20.59
CA LEU A 122 1.95 2.50 22.00
C LEU A 122 2.97 3.19 22.91
N ASP A 123 3.94 3.90 22.34
CA ASP A 123 5.01 4.56 23.07
C ASP A 123 4.46 5.60 24.09
N PRO A 124 4.61 5.44 25.40
CA PRO A 124 4.09 6.40 26.38
C PRO A 124 4.77 7.77 26.33
N ASP A 125 6.02 7.81 25.85
CA ASP A 125 6.83 9.03 25.77
C ASP A 125 6.68 9.73 24.41
N GLY A 126 5.94 9.13 23.48
CA GLY A 126 5.60 9.71 22.18
C GLY A 126 4.69 10.94 22.28
N THR A 127 4.65 11.75 21.21
CA THR A 127 3.82 12.95 21.16
C THR A 127 2.32 12.61 21.18
N GLY A 128 1.57 13.26 22.07
CA GLY A 128 0.12 13.10 22.20
C GLY A 128 -0.32 11.83 22.94
N PRO A 129 -1.65 11.64 23.12
CA PRO A 129 -2.19 10.53 23.91
C PRO A 129 -1.81 9.17 23.35
N VAL A 130 -1.43 8.23 24.21
CA VAL A 130 -1.15 6.84 23.82
C VAL A 130 -2.37 6.23 23.13
N VAL A 131 -2.15 5.57 21.99
CA VAL A 131 -3.20 4.88 21.26
C VAL A 131 -3.67 3.67 22.06
N ARG A 132 -4.98 3.52 22.22
CA ARG A 132 -5.57 2.30 22.78
C ARG A 132 -5.77 1.29 21.65
N VAL A 133 -5.50 0.01 21.89
CA VAL A 133 -5.73 -1.04 20.90
C VAL A 133 -6.58 -2.14 21.53
N ALA A 134 -7.63 -2.53 20.82
CA ALA A 134 -8.47 -3.68 21.14
C ALA A 134 -8.35 -4.72 20.03
N THR A 135 -7.73 -5.87 20.33
CA THR A 135 -7.62 -7.02 19.42
C THR A 135 -8.76 -8.03 19.68
N GLY A 136 -8.88 -9.02 18.79
CA GLY A 136 -9.96 -10.02 18.81
C GLY A 136 -11.34 -9.38 18.69
N ALA A 137 -11.40 -8.17 18.12
CA ALA A 137 -12.51 -7.23 18.21
C ALA A 137 -13.11 -7.03 16.81
N ARG A 138 -13.61 -8.11 16.19
CA ARG A 138 -14.22 -8.05 14.86
C ARG A 138 -15.49 -7.21 14.91
N VAL A 139 -15.52 -6.09 14.20
CA VAL A 139 -16.72 -5.25 14.05
C VAL A 139 -17.77 -6.00 13.24
N VAL A 140 -19.03 -5.97 13.71
CA VAL A 140 -20.18 -6.63 13.08
C VAL A 140 -21.41 -5.73 12.98
N ASP A 141 -21.42 -4.59 13.67
CA ASP A 141 -22.51 -3.62 13.61
C ASP A 141 -22.01 -2.19 13.85
N LEU A 142 -22.76 -1.21 13.33
CA LEU A 142 -22.46 0.22 13.36
C LEU A 142 -23.70 0.98 13.88
N ASP A 143 -23.65 1.38 15.15
CA ASP A 143 -24.71 2.16 15.78
C ASP A 143 -24.54 3.65 15.48
N ARG A 144 -25.53 4.19 14.77
CA ARG A 144 -25.61 5.61 14.36
C ARG A 144 -26.81 6.32 14.97
N THR A 145 -27.43 5.76 16.01
CA THR A 145 -28.58 6.39 16.71
C THR A 145 -28.24 7.75 17.31
N ALA A 146 -27.00 7.95 17.72
CA ALA A 146 -26.43 9.25 18.07
C ALA A 146 -25.52 9.73 16.92
N PRO A 147 -26.03 10.52 15.94
CA PRO A 147 -25.29 10.89 14.75
C PRO A 147 -23.98 11.64 15.04
N ASP A 148 -23.91 12.35 16.17
CA ASP A 148 -22.69 13.06 16.58
C ASP A 148 -21.63 12.19 17.25
N ARG A 149 -21.97 10.95 17.60
CA ARG A 149 -21.08 10.01 18.29
C ARG A 149 -21.35 8.55 17.88
N PRO A 150 -21.02 8.17 16.64
CA PRO A 150 -21.22 6.80 16.18
C PRO A 150 -20.43 5.79 17.02
N ALA A 151 -20.89 4.55 17.01
CA ALA A 151 -20.22 3.46 17.71
C ALA A 151 -20.14 2.21 16.84
N VAL A 152 -19.02 1.50 16.93
CA VAL A 152 -18.91 0.15 16.37
C VAL A 152 -19.14 -0.88 17.45
N ILE A 153 -19.82 -1.97 17.09
CA ILE A 153 -20.11 -3.10 17.97
C ILE A 153 -19.37 -4.31 17.41
N THR A 154 -18.65 -5.00 18.29
CA THR A 154 -17.86 -6.17 17.92
C THR A 154 -18.62 -7.47 18.16
N ALA A 155 -18.19 -8.55 17.53
CA ALA A 155 -18.82 -9.87 17.60
C ALA A 155 -18.96 -10.42 19.03
N ASP A 156 -18.09 -10.00 19.94
CA ASP A 156 -18.12 -10.35 21.37
C ASP A 156 -18.93 -9.35 22.23
N GLY A 157 -19.66 -8.43 21.59
CA GLY A 157 -20.56 -7.49 22.24
C GLY A 157 -19.89 -6.24 22.82
N ARG A 158 -18.57 -6.06 22.68
CA ARG A 158 -17.92 -4.80 23.08
C ARG A 158 -18.40 -3.66 22.18
N ARG A 159 -18.51 -2.48 22.78
CA ARG A 159 -18.94 -1.25 22.11
C ARG A 159 -17.83 -0.21 22.18
N PHE A 160 -17.48 0.36 21.03
CA PHE A 160 -16.48 1.42 20.91
C PHE A 160 -17.15 2.65 20.31
N THR A 161 -17.43 3.64 21.16
CA THR A 161 -18.04 4.91 20.75
C THR A 161 -16.97 5.97 20.56
N GLY A 162 -17.08 6.73 19.48
CA GLY A 162 -16.20 7.86 19.18
C GLY A 162 -16.97 9.03 18.62
N ASP A 163 -16.28 10.14 18.43
CA ASP A 163 -16.79 11.30 17.71
C ASP A 163 -16.53 11.18 16.21
N VAL A 164 -15.62 10.27 15.82
CA VAL A 164 -15.41 9.83 14.44
C VAL A 164 -15.13 8.33 14.46
N VAL A 165 -15.71 7.59 13.51
CA VAL A 165 -15.31 6.21 13.18
C VAL A 165 -14.59 6.23 11.83
N ILE A 166 -13.40 5.65 11.77
CA ILE A 166 -12.61 5.50 10.55
C ILE A 166 -12.54 4.01 10.18
N GLY A 167 -13.15 3.63 9.06
CA GLY A 167 -13.01 2.31 8.46
C GLY A 167 -11.69 2.19 7.70
N ALA A 168 -10.70 1.53 8.30
CA ALA A 168 -9.40 1.18 7.73
C ALA A 168 -9.22 -0.35 7.68
N ASP A 169 -10.32 -1.10 7.55
CA ASP A 169 -10.42 -2.56 7.66
C ASP A 169 -10.26 -3.30 6.32
N GLY A 170 -9.58 -2.64 5.37
CA GLY A 170 -9.07 -3.26 4.16
C GLY A 170 -10.10 -3.41 3.04
N ILE A 171 -9.72 -4.17 2.01
CA ILE A 171 -10.52 -4.33 0.79
C ILE A 171 -11.90 -4.96 1.04
N ARG A 172 -12.07 -5.75 2.10
CA ARG A 172 -13.35 -6.35 2.53
C ARG A 172 -13.96 -5.60 3.72
N SER A 173 -13.91 -4.27 3.65
CA SER A 173 -14.35 -3.37 4.73
C SER A 173 -15.79 -3.65 5.16
N SER A 174 -15.93 -4.12 6.39
CA SER A 174 -17.21 -4.24 7.10
C SER A 174 -17.79 -2.88 7.43
N VAL A 175 -16.95 -1.89 7.76
CA VAL A 175 -17.43 -0.51 8.04
C VAL A 175 -18.08 0.10 6.81
N ARG A 176 -17.51 -0.14 5.62
CA ARG A 176 -18.10 0.29 4.35
C ARG A 176 -19.50 -0.32 4.18
N ASP A 177 -19.63 -1.63 4.35
CA ASP A 177 -20.89 -2.34 4.17
C ASP A 177 -21.95 -1.88 5.19
N LEU A 178 -21.56 -1.76 6.47
CA LEU A 178 -22.45 -1.37 7.56
C LEU A 178 -22.92 0.09 7.47
N ALA A 179 -22.09 0.97 6.92
CA ALA A 179 -22.46 2.36 6.67
C ALA A 179 -23.34 2.52 5.41
N GLY A 180 -23.51 1.47 4.61
CA GLY A 180 -24.37 1.48 3.42
C GLY A 180 -23.74 2.18 2.21
N PHE A 181 -22.41 2.27 2.14
CA PHE A 181 -21.74 2.71 0.92
C PHE A 181 -21.93 1.68 -0.20
N ASP A 182 -21.96 2.14 -1.45
CA ASP A 182 -22.11 1.26 -2.61
C ASP A 182 -21.00 0.20 -2.68
N ASP A 183 -21.36 -1.02 -3.09
CA ASP A 183 -20.33 -2.03 -3.38
C ASP A 183 -19.63 -1.73 -4.71
N THR A 184 -18.36 -1.42 -4.58
CA THR A 184 -17.46 -1.07 -5.69
C THR A 184 -16.42 -2.14 -5.95
N LEU A 185 -16.46 -3.26 -5.22
CA LEU A 185 -15.49 -4.33 -5.36
C LEU A 185 -15.60 -5.00 -6.73
N ALA A 186 -14.46 -5.12 -7.42
CA ALA A 186 -14.37 -5.67 -8.75
C ALA A 186 -13.23 -6.67 -8.82
N PHE A 187 -13.54 -7.88 -9.27
CA PHE A 187 -12.54 -8.89 -9.57
C PHE A 187 -11.73 -8.46 -10.81
N SER A 188 -10.41 -8.61 -10.75
CA SER A 188 -9.54 -8.23 -11.87
C SER A 188 -9.44 -9.29 -12.97
N GLY A 189 -9.71 -10.56 -12.64
CA GLY A 189 -9.38 -11.70 -13.50
C GLY A 189 -7.96 -12.25 -13.29
N GLU A 190 -7.18 -11.65 -12.39
CA GLU A 190 -5.78 -12.03 -12.13
C GLU A 190 -5.58 -12.58 -10.72
N MET A 191 -4.47 -13.30 -10.56
CA MET A 191 -3.97 -13.72 -9.25
C MET A 191 -2.48 -13.41 -9.10
N ALA A 192 -2.07 -13.19 -7.86
CA ALA A 192 -0.68 -12.95 -7.48
C ALA A 192 -0.13 -14.14 -6.71
N TYR A 193 0.89 -14.81 -7.26
CA TYR A 193 1.80 -15.58 -6.44
C TYR A 193 2.67 -14.63 -5.62
N ARG A 194 2.89 -14.97 -4.35
CA ARG A 194 3.84 -14.33 -3.46
C ARG A 194 4.79 -15.39 -2.94
N ALA A 195 6.09 -15.08 -3.00
CA ALA A 195 7.12 -15.93 -2.43
C ALA A 195 8.20 -15.11 -1.72
N LEU A 196 8.71 -15.65 -0.62
CA LEU A 196 9.95 -15.19 0.01
C LEU A 196 11.02 -16.25 -0.21
N ILE A 197 12.08 -15.88 -0.92
CA ILE A 197 13.21 -16.77 -1.20
C ILE A 197 14.38 -16.35 -0.30
N SER A 198 15.02 -17.30 0.36
CA SER A 198 16.21 -17.02 1.19
C SER A 198 17.32 -16.39 0.36
N GLY A 199 17.83 -15.25 0.83
CA GLY A 199 18.94 -14.52 0.22
C GLY A 199 20.23 -15.34 0.17
N ASP A 200 20.45 -16.24 1.13
CA ASP A 200 21.61 -17.14 1.12
C ASP A 200 21.58 -18.09 -0.09
N LEU A 201 20.40 -18.62 -0.44
CA LEU A 201 20.24 -19.46 -1.64
C LEU A 201 20.48 -18.65 -2.92
N ILE A 202 20.10 -17.36 -2.93
CA ILE A 202 20.38 -16.45 -4.04
C ILE A 202 21.88 -16.17 -4.17
N ALA A 203 22.57 -15.94 -3.04
CA ALA A 203 23.98 -15.57 -2.99
C ALA A 203 24.94 -16.72 -3.32
N GLN A 204 24.55 -17.97 -2.98
CA GLN A 204 25.35 -19.17 -3.21
C GLN A 204 25.42 -19.57 -4.68
N ASP A 205 24.42 -19.22 -5.48
CA ASP A 205 24.36 -19.54 -6.91
C ASP A 205 24.96 -18.38 -7.74
N PRO A 206 26.08 -18.59 -8.47
CA PRO A 206 26.67 -17.57 -9.34
C PRO A 206 25.69 -16.97 -10.36
N ALA A 207 24.68 -17.73 -10.80
CA ALA A 207 23.68 -17.26 -11.76
C ALA A 207 22.70 -16.23 -11.17
N THR A 208 22.48 -16.23 -9.86
CA THR A 208 21.55 -15.30 -9.18
C THR A 208 22.22 -14.35 -8.20
N ARG A 209 23.51 -14.52 -7.91
CA ARG A 209 24.27 -13.70 -6.95
C ARG A 209 24.19 -12.20 -7.23
N PHE A 210 24.10 -11.80 -8.50
CA PHE A 210 23.98 -10.39 -8.87
C PHE A 210 22.79 -9.65 -8.20
N LEU A 211 21.77 -10.39 -7.74
CA LEU A 211 20.61 -9.87 -7.03
C LEU A 211 20.92 -9.41 -5.59
N VAL A 212 21.96 -9.97 -4.96
CA VAL A 212 22.43 -9.54 -3.63
C VAL A 212 23.59 -8.54 -3.70
N ASP A 213 24.38 -8.55 -4.78
CA ASP A 213 25.52 -7.63 -4.95
C ASP A 213 25.06 -6.17 -5.12
N ARG A 214 23.88 -5.97 -5.73
CA ARG A 214 23.23 -4.67 -5.88
C ARG A 214 21.71 -4.81 -5.85
N TYR A 215 21.08 -4.18 -4.87
CA TYR A 215 19.63 -4.26 -4.73
C TYR A 215 18.94 -3.42 -5.79
N HIS A 216 18.05 -4.08 -6.54
CA HIS A 216 17.14 -3.44 -7.47
C HIS A 216 15.69 -3.76 -7.10
N SER A 217 14.76 -2.89 -7.49
CA SER A 217 13.39 -3.30 -7.74
C SER A 217 13.27 -3.68 -9.21
N THR A 218 13.06 -4.96 -9.52
CA THR A 218 13.03 -5.43 -10.91
C THR A 218 11.63 -5.84 -11.31
N ILE A 219 11.19 -5.37 -12.47
CA ILE A 219 9.92 -5.72 -13.11
C ILE A 219 10.25 -6.42 -14.44
N TRP A 220 9.70 -7.61 -14.63
CA TRP A 220 9.79 -8.38 -15.87
C TRP A 220 8.45 -8.32 -16.60
N TYR A 221 8.48 -7.83 -17.84
CA TYR A 221 7.30 -7.66 -18.67
C TYR A 221 7.18 -8.79 -19.69
N GLY A 222 6.01 -9.43 -19.74
CA GLY A 222 5.71 -10.43 -20.76
C GLY A 222 4.22 -10.60 -21.06
N PRO A 223 3.89 -11.42 -22.08
CA PRO A 223 2.51 -11.65 -22.52
C PRO A 223 1.65 -12.23 -21.40
N ASN A 224 0.54 -11.57 -21.08
CA ASN A 224 -0.49 -11.98 -20.10
C ASN A 224 -0.01 -12.15 -18.65
N LYS A 225 1.28 -11.98 -18.34
CA LYS A 225 1.85 -12.19 -17.01
C LYS A 225 3.09 -11.34 -16.80
N HIS A 226 3.37 -10.98 -15.54
CA HIS A 226 4.54 -10.20 -15.19
C HIS A 226 5.10 -10.64 -13.83
N LEU A 227 6.38 -10.38 -13.60
CA LEU A 227 7.04 -10.74 -12.35
C LEU A 227 7.79 -9.55 -11.78
N VAL A 228 7.58 -9.27 -10.50
CA VAL A 228 8.31 -8.27 -9.73
C VAL A 228 9.13 -8.97 -8.66
N HIS A 229 10.41 -8.60 -8.53
CA HIS A 229 11.23 -9.07 -7.42
C HIS A 229 12.12 -7.97 -6.85
N TYR A 230 12.35 -8.02 -5.54
CA TYR A 230 13.23 -7.09 -4.81
C TYR A 230 13.67 -7.65 -3.46
N MET A 231 14.84 -7.22 -3.00
CA MET A 231 15.37 -7.62 -1.69
C MET A 231 14.70 -6.86 -0.55
N ILE A 232 14.54 -7.55 0.58
CA ILE A 232 14.09 -7.02 1.87
C ILE A 232 15.02 -7.51 3.00
N ARG A 233 14.91 -6.91 4.19
CA ARG A 233 15.78 -7.18 5.37
C ARG A 233 17.27 -7.21 5.05
N GLY A 234 17.75 -6.22 4.29
CA GLY A 234 19.17 -6.12 3.94
C GLY A 234 19.67 -7.32 3.15
N GLY A 235 18.82 -7.91 2.31
CA GLY A 235 19.17 -9.05 1.47
C GLY A 235 18.92 -10.42 2.09
N GLU A 236 18.38 -10.51 3.31
CA GLU A 236 18.01 -11.80 3.95
C GLU A 236 16.95 -12.55 3.12
N TYR A 237 16.04 -11.83 2.47
CA TYR A 237 15.02 -12.41 1.61
C TYR A 237 14.88 -11.66 0.30
N LEU A 238 14.70 -12.41 -0.79
CA LEU A 238 14.19 -11.93 -2.05
C LEU A 238 12.67 -12.09 -2.04
N ASN A 239 11.95 -10.97 -2.08
CA ASN A 239 10.51 -10.95 -2.24
C ASN A 239 10.15 -11.07 -3.73
N VAL A 240 9.23 -11.97 -4.06
CA VAL A 240 8.70 -12.17 -5.40
C VAL A 240 7.18 -11.95 -5.40
N VAL A 241 6.70 -11.21 -6.40
CA VAL A 241 5.29 -11.06 -6.73
C VAL A 241 5.13 -11.39 -8.21
N ALA A 242 4.44 -12.49 -8.51
CA ALA A 242 4.25 -12.99 -9.87
C ALA A 242 2.76 -12.95 -10.21
N ILE A 243 2.38 -12.15 -11.21
CA ILE A 243 0.98 -11.93 -11.59
C ILE A 243 0.68 -12.71 -12.85
N VAL A 244 -0.36 -13.54 -12.79
CA VAL A 244 -0.84 -14.41 -13.87
C VAL A 244 -2.37 -14.38 -13.94
N PRO A 245 -2.99 -14.87 -15.02
CA PRO A 245 -4.44 -15.07 -15.05
C PRO A 245 -4.92 -15.93 -13.89
N CYS A 246 -6.04 -15.56 -13.29
CA CYS A 246 -6.57 -16.26 -12.13
C CYS A 246 -7.20 -17.61 -12.50
N THR A 247 -6.96 -18.62 -11.69
CA THR A 247 -7.71 -19.88 -11.76
C THR A 247 -9.07 -19.75 -11.07
N GLU A 248 -10.03 -20.61 -11.43
CA GLU A 248 -11.36 -20.62 -10.80
C GLU A 248 -11.32 -20.94 -9.30
N SER A 249 -10.41 -21.83 -8.89
CA SER A 249 -10.25 -22.19 -7.46
C SER A 249 -9.76 -21.01 -6.64
N VAL A 250 -8.73 -20.30 -7.11
CA VAL A 250 -8.19 -19.13 -6.41
C VAL A 250 -9.20 -17.98 -6.41
N ALA A 251 -9.95 -17.77 -7.51
CA ALA A 251 -11.02 -16.77 -7.56
C ALA A 251 -12.10 -17.04 -6.50
N LYS A 252 -12.45 -18.31 -6.28
CA LYS A 252 -13.44 -18.71 -5.27
C LYS A 252 -12.90 -18.56 -3.84
N ASP A 253 -11.68 -19.05 -3.59
CA ASP A 253 -11.12 -19.15 -2.25
C ASP A 253 -10.39 -17.87 -1.80
N TRP A 254 -10.23 -16.90 -2.71
CA TRP A 254 -9.51 -15.63 -2.56
C TRP A 254 -8.01 -15.73 -2.33
N SER A 255 -7.56 -16.74 -1.60
CA SER A 255 -6.16 -16.97 -1.30
C SER A 255 -5.95 -18.41 -0.91
N GLY A 256 -4.75 -18.93 -1.13
CA GLY A 256 -4.40 -20.27 -0.70
C GLY A 256 -2.88 -20.49 -0.69
N PRO A 257 -2.44 -21.63 -0.12
CA PRO A 257 -1.08 -22.09 -0.34
C PRO A 257 -0.88 -22.40 -1.82
N ALA A 258 0.36 -22.28 -2.28
CA ALA A 258 0.79 -22.77 -3.58
C ALA A 258 2.19 -23.38 -3.44
N THR A 259 2.69 -24.01 -4.49
CA THR A 259 4.01 -24.65 -4.49
C THR A 259 5.01 -23.84 -5.32
N ALA A 260 6.29 -24.00 -5.00
CA ALA A 260 7.38 -23.45 -5.80
C ALA A 260 7.36 -24.02 -7.24
N ALA A 261 6.94 -25.28 -7.40
CA ALA A 261 6.82 -25.92 -8.70
C ALA A 261 5.71 -25.28 -9.56
N GLU A 262 4.53 -25.02 -9.00
CA GLU A 262 3.44 -24.30 -9.69
C GLU A 262 3.90 -22.90 -10.12
N LEU A 263 4.52 -22.14 -9.21
CA LEU A 263 5.06 -20.82 -9.52
C LEU A 263 6.12 -20.89 -10.63
N ALA A 264 7.08 -21.82 -10.57
CA ALA A 264 8.11 -21.93 -11.59
C ALA A 264 7.56 -22.37 -12.96
N ALA A 265 6.54 -23.23 -12.98
CA ALA A 265 5.90 -23.70 -14.22
C ALA A 265 5.26 -22.54 -15.01
N GLU A 266 4.71 -21.55 -14.32
CA GLU A 266 4.17 -20.32 -14.93
C GLU A 266 5.24 -19.49 -15.65
N TYR A 267 6.53 -19.71 -15.43
CA TYR A 267 7.61 -18.91 -16.03
C TYR A 267 8.71 -19.77 -16.67
N HIS A 268 8.41 -21.04 -17.00
CA HIS A 268 9.40 -21.99 -17.53
C HIS A 268 9.97 -21.60 -18.90
N ASP A 269 9.22 -20.82 -19.68
CA ASP A 269 9.56 -20.35 -21.02
C ASP A 269 10.27 -18.99 -21.02
N TRP A 270 10.43 -18.36 -19.85
CA TRP A 270 11.09 -17.06 -19.70
C TRP A 270 12.60 -17.20 -19.67
N ASP A 271 13.30 -16.08 -19.84
CA ASP A 271 14.76 -16.00 -19.70
C ASP A 271 15.24 -16.76 -18.45
N ASP A 272 16.25 -17.61 -18.62
CA ASP A 272 16.72 -18.60 -17.64
C ASP A 272 16.93 -18.05 -16.22
N ARG A 273 17.22 -16.76 -16.07
CA ARG A 273 17.36 -16.11 -14.75
C ARG A 273 16.09 -16.21 -13.91
N VAL A 274 14.91 -16.15 -14.54
CA VAL A 274 13.62 -16.18 -13.84
C VAL A 274 13.32 -17.56 -13.25
N PRO A 275 13.23 -18.65 -14.02
CA PRO A 275 12.99 -19.98 -13.45
C PRO A 275 14.14 -20.42 -12.52
N THR A 276 15.40 -20.06 -12.81
CA THR A 276 16.55 -20.36 -11.91
C THR A 276 16.40 -19.67 -10.54
N MET A 277 15.84 -18.47 -10.50
CA MET A 277 15.54 -17.76 -9.26
C MET A 277 14.35 -18.39 -8.55
N LEU A 278 13.24 -18.65 -9.26
CA LEU A 278 12.00 -19.19 -8.68
C LEU A 278 12.16 -20.61 -8.11
N ALA A 279 13.01 -21.44 -8.72
CA ALA A 279 13.29 -22.80 -8.26
C ALA A 279 13.94 -22.87 -6.86
N LYS A 280 14.37 -21.73 -6.30
CA LYS A 280 14.93 -21.63 -4.94
C LYS A 280 13.87 -21.37 -3.86
N ALA A 281 12.62 -21.12 -4.26
CA ALA A 281 11.50 -20.99 -3.32
C ALA A 281 11.21 -22.35 -2.67
N LYS A 282 10.70 -22.30 -1.43
CA LYS A 282 10.18 -23.47 -0.73
C LYS A 282 8.66 -23.40 -0.71
N ASP A 283 8.00 -24.55 -0.78
CA ASP A 283 6.53 -24.61 -0.88
C ASP A 283 5.84 -23.91 0.29
N GLU A 284 6.36 -24.02 1.51
CA GLU A 284 5.81 -23.33 2.69
C GLU A 284 5.87 -21.79 2.62
N ASP A 285 6.73 -21.25 1.75
CA ASP A 285 6.93 -19.81 1.57
C ASP A 285 6.21 -19.27 0.33
N VAL A 286 5.40 -20.10 -0.37
CA VAL A 286 4.63 -19.69 -1.55
C VAL A 286 3.13 -19.66 -1.25
N SER A 287 2.48 -18.55 -1.60
CA SER A 287 1.03 -18.39 -1.53
C SER A 287 0.49 -17.72 -2.78
N VAL A 288 -0.81 -17.87 -3.02
CA VAL A 288 -1.51 -17.24 -4.12
C VAL A 288 -2.70 -16.42 -3.62
N TRP A 289 -2.99 -15.32 -4.30
CA TRP A 289 -4.04 -14.37 -3.92
C TRP A 289 -4.81 -13.91 -5.15
N ALA A 290 -6.12 -14.13 -5.19
CA ALA A 290 -6.99 -13.52 -6.18
C ALA A 290 -6.94 -11.99 -6.04
N MET A 291 -6.83 -11.30 -7.17
CA MET A 291 -6.69 -9.85 -7.18
C MET A 291 -8.04 -9.19 -7.41
N TYR A 292 -8.41 -8.34 -6.44
CA TYR A 292 -9.57 -7.49 -6.51
C TYR A 292 -9.12 -6.03 -6.39
N ARG A 293 -9.93 -5.14 -6.93
CA ARG A 293 -9.81 -3.70 -6.75
C ARG A 293 -11.16 -3.11 -6.40
N ARG A 294 -11.18 -1.86 -5.96
CA ARG A 294 -12.42 -1.07 -5.95
C ARG A 294 -12.51 -0.24 -7.23
N ARG A 295 -13.72 -0.12 -7.77
CA ARG A 295 -14.03 0.93 -8.75
C ARG A 295 -13.88 2.28 -8.05
N ARG A 296 -13.45 3.29 -8.82
CA ARG A 296 -13.29 4.64 -8.30
C ARG A 296 -14.60 5.12 -7.69
N ASP A 297 -14.49 5.65 -6.48
CA ASP A 297 -15.61 6.10 -5.67
C ASP A 297 -15.21 7.43 -5.02
N PRO A 298 -15.94 8.53 -5.23
CA PRO A 298 -15.67 9.79 -4.54
C PRO A 298 -16.31 9.88 -3.15
N VAL A 299 -17.13 8.92 -2.73
CA VAL A 299 -17.91 8.98 -1.49
C VAL A 299 -17.26 8.13 -0.40
N TRP A 300 -16.48 8.76 0.47
CA TRP A 300 -15.75 8.08 1.55
C TRP A 300 -16.23 8.43 2.95
N VAL A 301 -17.23 9.32 3.05
CA VAL A 301 -17.73 9.85 4.32
C VAL A 301 -19.25 9.82 4.30
N ASP A 302 -19.84 9.40 5.41
CA ASP A 302 -21.26 9.52 5.70
C ASP A 302 -21.44 9.94 7.17
N GLY A 303 -21.77 11.21 7.38
CA GLY A 303 -21.77 11.84 8.69
C GLY A 303 -20.38 11.75 9.34
N ARG A 304 -20.32 11.14 10.53
CA ARG A 304 -19.08 10.97 11.31
C ARG A 304 -18.39 9.62 11.11
N VAL A 305 -18.72 8.93 10.01
CA VAL A 305 -18.07 7.70 9.58
C VAL A 305 -17.29 8.00 8.30
N ALA A 306 -15.98 7.75 8.32
CA ALA A 306 -15.08 7.96 7.19
C ALA A 306 -14.36 6.65 6.84
N LEU A 307 -13.97 6.49 5.58
CA LEU A 307 -13.18 5.36 5.10
C LEU A 307 -11.72 5.79 4.81
N LEU A 308 -10.79 4.85 4.88
CA LEU A 308 -9.36 5.06 4.63
C LEU A 308 -8.70 3.83 3.98
N GLY A 309 -7.75 4.05 3.08
CA GLY A 309 -6.96 2.99 2.45
C GLY A 309 -7.80 2.10 1.54
N ASP A 310 -7.56 0.78 1.60
CA ASP A 310 -8.23 -0.20 0.73
C ASP A 310 -9.77 -0.27 0.93
N ALA A 311 -10.29 0.25 2.05
CA ALA A 311 -11.73 0.41 2.24
C ALA A 311 -12.35 1.44 1.26
N CYS A 312 -11.56 2.43 0.82
CA CYS A 312 -11.91 3.42 -0.18
C CYS A 312 -11.48 2.99 -1.58
N HIS A 313 -10.18 2.77 -1.74
CA HIS A 313 -9.49 2.86 -3.04
C HIS A 313 -8.53 1.70 -3.27
N ALA A 314 -8.89 0.50 -2.79
CA ALA A 314 -8.13 -0.72 -3.09
C ALA A 314 -7.78 -0.79 -4.58
N MET A 315 -6.50 -0.99 -4.85
CA MET A 315 -5.92 -0.92 -6.19
C MET A 315 -5.08 -2.14 -6.48
N LEU A 316 -4.92 -2.44 -7.77
CA LEU A 316 -4.01 -3.48 -8.19
C LEU A 316 -2.55 -3.05 -7.86
N PRO A 317 -1.60 -3.99 -7.71
CA PRO A 317 -0.26 -3.67 -7.26
C PRO A 317 0.66 -3.11 -8.36
N TYR A 318 0.13 -2.74 -9.52
CA TYR A 318 0.91 -2.32 -10.69
C TYR A 318 1.62 -0.97 -10.53
N GLN A 319 1.20 -0.16 -9.56
CA GLN A 319 1.90 1.08 -9.19
C GLN A 319 2.71 0.93 -7.90
N ALA A 320 2.57 -0.19 -7.17
CA ALA A 320 3.09 -0.37 -5.81
C ALA A 320 2.69 0.74 -4.80
N GLN A 321 1.47 1.27 -4.93
CA GLN A 321 1.04 2.49 -4.21
C GLN A 321 -0.11 2.31 -3.21
N GLY A 322 -0.74 1.13 -3.10
CA GLY A 322 -1.91 0.96 -2.20
C GLY A 322 -1.62 1.40 -0.74
N ALA A 323 -0.55 0.87 -0.15
CA ALA A 323 -0.15 1.26 1.21
C ALA A 323 0.32 2.72 1.29
N SER A 324 1.03 3.22 0.27
CA SER A 324 1.47 4.61 0.20
C SER A 324 0.29 5.58 0.19
N GLN A 325 -0.78 5.28 -0.58
CA GLN A 325 -1.99 6.08 -0.60
C GLN A 325 -2.74 6.02 0.74
N ALA A 326 -2.77 4.87 1.42
CA ALA A 326 -3.32 4.77 2.78
C ALA A 326 -2.53 5.62 3.81
N MET A 327 -1.21 5.75 3.65
CA MET A 327 -0.39 6.64 4.48
C MET A 327 -0.64 8.12 4.17
N GLU A 328 -0.84 8.48 2.90
CA GLU A 328 -1.28 9.82 2.50
C GLU A 328 -2.66 10.16 3.09
N ASP A 329 -3.61 9.22 3.04
CA ASP A 329 -4.91 9.39 3.68
C ASP A 329 -4.77 9.70 5.18
N ALA A 330 -3.96 8.89 5.88
CA ALA A 330 -3.71 9.05 7.31
C ALA A 330 -3.17 10.44 7.65
N ALA A 331 -2.20 10.93 6.86
CA ALA A 331 -1.61 12.25 7.07
C ALA A 331 -2.62 13.38 6.82
N VAL A 332 -3.37 13.33 5.72
CA VAL A 332 -4.37 14.36 5.38
C VAL A 332 -5.53 14.35 6.37
N LEU A 333 -6.07 13.18 6.70
CA LEU A 333 -7.17 13.03 7.66
C LEU A 333 -6.78 13.59 9.03
N ALA A 334 -5.57 13.28 9.51
CA ALA A 334 -5.07 13.84 10.76
C ALA A 334 -4.84 15.36 10.67
N GLU A 335 -4.37 15.89 9.55
CA GLU A 335 -4.23 17.34 9.35
C GLU A 335 -5.58 18.06 9.44
N GLU A 336 -6.61 17.54 8.78
CA GLU A 336 -7.94 18.14 8.77
C GLU A 336 -8.63 18.06 10.13
N LEU A 337 -8.63 16.87 10.76
CA LEU A 337 -9.23 16.68 12.07
C LEU A 337 -8.47 17.43 13.18
N GLY A 338 -7.14 17.49 13.08
CA GLY A 338 -6.28 18.20 14.03
C GLY A 338 -6.36 19.72 13.94
N ARG A 339 -7.15 20.30 13.03
CA ARG A 339 -7.37 21.75 12.92
C ARG A 339 -8.68 22.22 13.52
N VAL A 340 -9.58 21.30 13.89
CA VAL A 340 -10.95 21.64 14.27
C VAL A 340 -11.26 21.23 15.71
N THR A 341 -12.32 21.81 16.27
CA THR A 341 -13.01 21.27 17.45
C THR A 341 -14.09 20.28 17.01
N ARG A 342 -14.81 19.68 17.97
CA ARG A 342 -15.90 18.72 17.71
C ARG A 342 -16.94 19.24 16.71
N ASP A 343 -17.21 20.54 16.72
CA ASP A 343 -18.21 21.20 15.86
C ASP A 343 -17.76 21.31 14.40
N GLY A 344 -16.44 21.22 14.14
CA GLY A 344 -15.88 21.32 12.79
C GLY A 344 -15.54 19.97 12.14
N ILE A 345 -15.86 18.85 12.79
CA ILE A 345 -15.52 17.50 12.33
C ILE A 345 -16.09 17.23 10.94
N ASP A 346 -17.37 17.52 10.72
CA ASP A 346 -18.04 17.21 9.45
C ASP A 346 -17.35 17.93 8.27
N GLY A 347 -17.02 19.21 8.44
CA GLY A 347 -16.27 19.97 7.44
C GLY A 347 -14.84 19.45 7.24
N ALA A 348 -14.18 18.97 8.30
CA ALA A 348 -12.85 18.37 8.19
C ALA A 348 -12.87 17.04 7.41
N LEU A 349 -13.88 16.20 7.61
CA LEU A 349 -14.04 14.96 6.86
C LEU A 349 -14.31 15.22 5.37
N VAL A 350 -15.13 16.23 5.04
CA VAL A 350 -15.34 16.64 3.64
C VAL A 350 -14.03 17.09 2.98
N ARG A 351 -13.26 17.97 3.63
CA ARG A 351 -11.97 18.44 3.10
C ARG A 351 -10.95 17.30 2.94
N TYR A 352 -10.97 16.30 3.83
CA TYR A 352 -10.16 15.10 3.67
C TYR A 352 -10.47 14.38 2.35
N VAL A 353 -11.77 14.16 2.06
CA VAL A 353 -12.21 13.52 0.81
C VAL A 353 -11.83 14.38 -0.40
N ASP A 354 -12.07 15.69 -0.36
CA ASP A 354 -11.74 16.60 -1.46
C ASP A 354 -10.25 16.56 -1.85
N ARG A 355 -9.38 16.48 -0.84
CA ARG A 355 -7.92 16.41 -1.03
C ARG A 355 -7.44 15.05 -1.54
N ARG A 356 -8.15 13.96 -1.23
CA ARG A 356 -7.64 12.59 -1.44
C ARG A 356 -8.35 11.81 -2.55
N ALA A 357 -9.68 11.93 -2.68
CA ALA A 357 -10.46 11.08 -3.57
C ALA A 357 -10.03 11.19 -5.03
N LYS A 358 -9.72 12.40 -5.49
CA LYS A 358 -9.21 12.61 -6.85
C LYS A 358 -7.82 11.99 -7.04
N HIS A 359 -6.88 12.25 -6.12
CA HIS A 359 -5.51 11.76 -6.24
C HIS A 359 -5.45 10.24 -6.16
N ALA A 360 -6.06 9.63 -5.14
CA ALA A 360 -6.12 8.18 -5.01
C ALA A 360 -6.82 7.52 -6.21
N GLY A 361 -7.91 8.11 -6.70
CA GLY A 361 -8.60 7.64 -7.90
C GLY A 361 -7.72 7.66 -9.16
N MET A 362 -6.91 8.69 -9.34
CA MET A 362 -5.93 8.74 -10.44
C MET A 362 -4.87 7.63 -10.31
N VAL A 363 -4.40 7.32 -9.10
CA VAL A 363 -3.48 6.18 -8.88
C VAL A 363 -4.18 4.84 -9.17
N GLN A 364 -5.45 4.67 -8.79
CA GLN A 364 -6.23 3.47 -9.14
C GLN A 364 -6.35 3.30 -10.65
N ASP A 365 -6.70 4.38 -11.37
CA ASP A 365 -6.86 4.39 -12.82
C ASP A 365 -5.53 4.04 -13.50
N ALA A 366 -4.43 4.68 -13.07
CA ALA A 366 -3.08 4.40 -13.57
C ALA A 366 -2.61 2.98 -13.27
N SER A 367 -3.02 2.39 -12.14
CA SER A 367 -2.74 1.01 -11.83
C SER A 367 -3.57 0.03 -12.67
N LEU A 368 -4.78 0.39 -13.05
CA LEU A 368 -5.61 -0.42 -13.92
C LEU A 368 -5.08 -0.38 -15.36
N GLN A 369 -4.69 0.79 -15.85
CA GLN A 369 -4.03 0.93 -17.16
C GLN A 369 -2.73 0.11 -17.23
N ASN A 370 -1.96 0.06 -16.13
CA ASN A 370 -0.74 -0.72 -16.08
C ASN A 370 -0.98 -2.23 -16.20
N MET A 371 -2.18 -2.73 -15.86
CA MET A 371 -2.51 -4.15 -16.05
C MET A 371 -2.32 -4.55 -17.52
N ASP A 372 -2.98 -3.83 -18.43
CA ASP A 372 -2.84 -4.07 -19.86
C ASP A 372 -1.44 -3.72 -20.37
N PHE A 373 -0.89 -2.56 -19.93
CA PHE A 373 0.43 -2.09 -20.35
C PHE A 373 1.52 -3.11 -20.02
N TYR A 374 1.43 -3.83 -18.90
CA TYR A 374 2.46 -4.76 -18.46
C TYR A 374 2.44 -6.04 -19.29
N HIS A 375 1.25 -6.44 -19.72
CA HIS A 375 0.93 -7.76 -20.22
C HIS A 375 0.75 -7.86 -21.74
N LEU A 376 1.09 -6.80 -22.47
CA LEU A 376 0.99 -6.77 -23.93
C LEU A 376 1.63 -8.01 -24.57
N PRO A 377 0.94 -8.66 -25.53
CA PRO A 377 1.53 -9.74 -26.31
C PRO A 377 2.67 -9.18 -27.17
N ASP A 378 3.59 -10.07 -27.54
CA ASP A 378 4.70 -9.70 -28.41
C ASP A 378 4.19 -9.20 -29.76
N GLY A 379 4.53 -7.96 -30.10
CA GLY A 379 3.91 -7.29 -31.25
C GLY A 379 4.27 -5.81 -31.36
N PRO A 380 3.63 -5.09 -32.31
CA PRO A 380 3.85 -3.66 -32.50
C PRO A 380 3.61 -2.84 -31.23
N GLU A 381 2.51 -3.07 -30.52
CA GLU A 381 2.15 -2.34 -29.29
C GLU A 381 3.18 -2.56 -28.17
N GLN A 382 3.66 -3.80 -28.01
CA GLN A 382 4.72 -4.11 -27.05
C GLN A 382 6.04 -3.40 -27.38
N ARG A 383 6.40 -3.29 -28.67
CA ARG A 383 7.60 -2.56 -29.09
C ARG A 383 7.46 -1.06 -28.83
N GLU A 384 6.30 -0.49 -29.11
CA GLU A 384 5.99 0.90 -28.80
C GLU A 384 6.06 1.16 -27.29
N ARG A 385 5.49 0.26 -26.47
CA ARG A 385 5.61 0.28 -25.01
C ARG A 385 7.06 0.31 -24.56
N ASP A 386 7.88 -0.62 -25.06
CA ASP A 386 9.30 -0.69 -24.71
C ASP A 386 10.06 0.58 -25.12
N GLU A 387 9.74 1.16 -26.29
CA GLU A 387 10.32 2.43 -26.71
C GLU A 387 9.88 3.62 -25.86
N LYS A 388 8.62 3.64 -25.40
CA LYS A 388 8.13 4.65 -24.45
C LYS A 388 8.89 4.55 -23.12
N LEU A 389 9.05 3.33 -22.59
CA LEU A 389 9.83 3.10 -21.37
C LEU A 389 11.29 3.55 -21.50
N ARG A 390 11.94 3.30 -22.66
CA ARG A 390 13.31 3.78 -22.93
C ARG A 390 13.45 5.30 -22.91
N ARG A 391 12.39 6.03 -23.30
CA ARG A 391 12.36 7.50 -23.40
C ARG A 391 12.06 8.20 -22.07
N PHE A 392 11.65 7.44 -21.05
CA PHE A 392 11.58 7.83 -19.63
C PHE A 392 10.53 8.89 -19.23
N ASP A 393 9.28 8.74 -19.68
CA ASP A 393 8.15 9.62 -19.29
C ASP A 393 7.20 9.03 -18.21
N GLY A 394 7.58 7.92 -17.56
CA GLY A 394 6.75 7.20 -16.58
C GLY A 394 6.19 5.86 -17.12
N GLU A 395 5.52 5.09 -16.26
CA GLU A 395 4.94 3.79 -16.62
C GLU A 395 3.53 3.89 -17.24
N SER A 396 2.82 5.02 -17.05
CA SER A 396 1.49 5.29 -17.61
C SER A 396 1.24 6.79 -17.78
N ASP A 397 -0.02 7.24 -17.77
CA ASP A 397 -0.43 8.65 -17.82
C ASP A 397 -0.07 9.41 -16.52
N VAL A 398 0.43 8.69 -15.51
CA VAL A 398 0.94 9.24 -14.27
C VAL A 398 2.47 9.33 -14.33
N SER A 399 2.99 10.57 -14.29
CA SER A 399 4.42 10.79 -14.12
C SER A 399 4.87 10.45 -12.69
N TYR A 400 6.11 9.98 -12.54
CA TYR A 400 6.69 9.80 -11.20
C TYR A 400 6.78 11.11 -10.42
N ASP A 401 6.89 12.25 -11.12
CA ASP A 401 6.86 13.55 -10.48
C ASP A 401 5.53 13.78 -9.75
N TRP A 402 4.40 13.50 -10.40
CA TRP A 402 3.10 13.61 -9.74
C TRP A 402 2.97 12.61 -8.59
N LEU A 403 3.35 11.35 -8.83
CA LEU A 403 3.13 10.27 -7.87
C LEU A 403 3.99 10.39 -6.60
N TRP A 404 5.27 10.75 -6.74
CA TRP A 404 6.23 10.74 -5.64
C TRP A 404 6.33 12.09 -4.91
N ASN A 405 5.88 13.19 -5.52
CA ASN A 405 5.54 14.38 -4.75
C ASN A 405 4.35 14.11 -3.83
N GLY A 406 3.37 13.34 -4.32
CA GLY A 406 2.19 12.93 -3.54
C GLY A 406 1.21 14.08 -3.31
N SER A 407 0.20 13.84 -2.47
CA SER A 407 -0.76 14.87 -2.07
C SER A 407 -0.06 16.00 -1.31
N PRO A 408 -0.22 17.27 -1.69
CA PRO A 408 0.34 18.39 -0.95
C PRO A 408 -0.14 18.37 0.51
N LEU A 409 0.82 18.43 1.43
CA LEU A 409 0.57 18.64 2.85
C LEU A 409 0.91 20.10 3.16
N THR A 410 0.04 20.79 3.90
CA THR A 410 0.07 22.24 4.22
C THR A 410 -0.03 23.25 3.05
N ASP A 411 -1.24 23.41 2.48
CA ASP A 411 -1.97 24.69 2.24
C ASP A 411 -3.33 24.38 1.55
N PRO A 412 -4.51 24.66 2.14
CA PRO A 412 -5.80 24.42 1.49
C PRO A 412 -6.14 25.44 0.38
N ASP A 413 -5.40 26.56 0.24
CA ASP A 413 -5.76 27.69 -0.64
C ASP A 413 -4.91 27.82 -1.93
N THR A 414 -4.29 26.75 -2.44
CA THR A 414 -3.80 26.76 -3.83
C THR A 414 -4.89 26.33 -4.80
N GLU A 415 -5.73 27.29 -5.18
CA GLU A 415 -6.32 27.39 -6.52
C GLU A 415 -5.17 27.44 -7.56
N SER A 416 -4.63 26.27 -7.92
CA SER A 416 -3.91 25.99 -9.19
C SER A 416 -3.13 24.67 -9.08
N ILE A 417 -3.82 23.55 -8.84
CA ILE A 417 -3.27 22.27 -9.27
C ILE A 417 -3.40 22.21 -10.80
N HIS A 418 -2.46 22.84 -11.50
CA HIS A 418 -2.26 22.59 -12.92
C HIS A 418 -1.57 21.24 -13.06
N TYR A 419 -2.37 20.19 -13.22
CA TYR A 419 -1.90 18.91 -13.73
C TYR A 419 -1.33 19.18 -15.14
N GLN A 420 0.00 19.22 -15.27
CA GLN A 420 0.61 19.14 -16.59
C GLN A 420 0.47 17.69 -17.05
N PHE A 421 -0.57 17.44 -17.83
CA PHE A 421 -0.72 16.20 -18.57
C PHE A 421 0.38 16.15 -19.62
N ALA A 422 1.11 15.04 -19.70
CA ALA A 422 1.77 14.68 -20.94
C ALA A 422 0.66 14.51 -21.99
N ARG A 423 0.74 15.27 -23.09
CA ARG A 423 -0.23 15.24 -24.19
C ARG A 423 -0.15 13.93 -24.95
#